data_AF-A0A2D4SEL3-F1
#
_entry.id   AF-A0A2D4SEL3-F1
#
_cell.length_a   1.000
_cell.length_b   1.000
_cell.length_c   1.000
_cell.angle_alpha   90.00
_cell.angle_beta   90.00
_cell.angle_gamma   90.00
#
_symmetry.space_group_name_H-M   'P 1'
#
loop_
_entity.id
_entity.type
_entity.pdbx_description
1 polymer ?
#
loop_
_entity_poly.entity_id
_entity_poly.type
_entity_poly.pdbx_seq_one_letter_code
_entity_poly.pdbx_strand_id
1 'polypeptide(L)'
;MAQGSYYVYVYIDPRNFEEFYYGKGRGSRKNAHLFEDSDSEKSKRINAIHKAGLKPIVRVIARNLSEHDALLVEKTLLWKLGRQLTNISSGHYSQNFRRHNTLHAELSGFDFEKGIYYYNVGDGPTRCWEDYVQFGFISAGQATRFRDAMLGFQPGDIVAAYLKRHGFVGIGRIKQRAKPVREVTINGLPLLKHELSRPGLASNVDSNETCEYVAITEWIKTVNRSEAKWKPKSGLYTTTHVRASLDSQPKTIEFLESEFGIDLKALVA
;
A
#
# COMPACT_ATOMS: atom_id res chain seq x y z
N MET A 1 -16.73 -30.72 1.03
CA MET A 1 -16.51 -29.26 0.98
C MET A 1 -17.72 -28.58 1.61
N ALA A 2 -17.54 -27.72 2.61
CA ALA A 2 -18.66 -27.04 3.27
C ALA A 2 -19.41 -26.18 2.24
N GLN A 3 -20.68 -26.47 2.01
CA GLN A 3 -21.51 -25.73 1.07
C GLN A 3 -21.64 -24.29 1.56
N GLY A 4 -21.17 -23.33 0.75
CA GLY A 4 -21.20 -21.92 1.10
C GLY A 4 -22.62 -21.47 1.47
N SER A 5 -22.81 -20.96 2.68
CA SER A 5 -24.14 -20.51 3.16
C SER A 5 -24.37 -19.01 2.98
N TYR A 6 -23.37 -18.30 2.44
CA TYR A 6 -23.44 -16.85 2.22
C TYR A 6 -23.93 -16.53 0.81
N TYR A 7 -24.51 -15.34 0.71
CA TYR A 7 -25.01 -14.77 -0.54
C TYR A 7 -24.84 -13.25 -0.52
N VAL A 8 -24.87 -12.63 -1.70
CA VAL A 8 -24.95 -11.17 -1.86
C VAL A 8 -26.32 -10.81 -2.42
N TYR A 9 -26.92 -9.76 -1.87
CA TYR A 9 -28.25 -9.28 -2.22
C TYR A 9 -28.24 -7.78 -2.50
N VAL A 10 -29.27 -7.31 -3.20
CA VAL A 10 -29.50 -5.92 -3.58
C VAL A 10 -30.89 -5.48 -3.15
N TYR A 11 -31.02 -4.21 -2.75
CA TYR A 11 -32.31 -3.52 -2.60
C TYR A 11 -32.48 -2.54 -3.75
N ILE A 12 -33.67 -2.58 -4.35
CA ILE A 12 -34.04 -1.79 -5.53
C ILE A 12 -35.31 -1.00 -5.22
N ASP A 13 -35.31 0.28 -5.57
CA ASP A 13 -36.47 1.15 -5.42
C ASP A 13 -37.49 0.83 -6.54
N PRO A 14 -38.70 0.34 -6.23
CA PRO A 14 -39.65 -0.10 -7.25
C PRO A 14 -40.20 1.05 -8.10
N ARG A 15 -40.00 2.31 -7.68
CA ARG A 15 -40.53 3.49 -8.38
C ARG A 15 -39.70 3.87 -9.61
N ASN A 16 -38.41 3.54 -9.61
CA ASN A 16 -37.48 3.92 -10.68
C ASN A 16 -36.44 2.83 -11.02
N PHE A 17 -36.50 1.68 -10.37
CA PHE A 17 -35.57 0.54 -10.53
C PHE A 17 -34.10 0.85 -10.18
N GLU A 18 -33.83 1.92 -9.44
CA GLU A 18 -32.48 2.21 -8.96
C GLU A 18 -32.07 1.23 -7.85
N GLU A 19 -30.91 0.62 -8.03
CA GLU A 19 -30.21 -0.16 -7.02
C GLU A 19 -29.61 0.82 -6.00
N PHE A 20 -29.99 0.72 -4.73
CA PHE A 20 -29.56 1.70 -3.72
C PHE A 20 -28.78 1.08 -2.56
N TYR A 21 -28.78 -0.25 -2.42
CA TYR A 21 -28.03 -0.92 -1.37
C TYR A 21 -27.64 -2.34 -1.76
N TYR A 22 -26.39 -2.71 -1.50
CA TYR A 22 -25.92 -4.10 -1.61
C TYR A 22 -25.49 -4.62 -0.24
N GLY A 23 -25.70 -5.91 0.02
CA GLY A 23 -25.33 -6.51 1.29
C GLY A 23 -24.88 -7.95 1.16
N LYS A 24 -23.93 -8.36 2.00
CA LYS A 24 -23.67 -9.78 2.30
C LYS A 24 -24.70 -10.30 3.32
N GLY A 25 -25.20 -11.51 3.11
CA GLY A 25 -26.15 -12.15 4.02
C GLY A 25 -25.95 -13.66 4.16
N ARG A 26 -26.52 -14.20 5.25
CA ARG A 26 -26.75 -15.64 5.48
C ARG A 26 -28.15 -15.80 6.07
N GLY A 27 -28.84 -16.90 5.75
CA GLY A 27 -30.20 -17.13 6.24
C GLY A 27 -31.16 -15.99 5.88
N SER A 28 -31.89 -15.45 6.86
CA SER A 28 -32.89 -14.38 6.69
C SER A 28 -32.32 -12.95 6.67
N ARG A 29 -30.99 -12.78 6.67
CA ARG A 29 -30.34 -11.46 6.80
C ARG A 29 -30.84 -10.41 5.80
N LYS A 30 -31.16 -10.79 4.56
CA LYS A 30 -31.71 -9.88 3.54
C LYS A 30 -33.04 -9.21 3.90
N ASN A 31 -33.74 -9.71 4.92
CA ASN A 31 -35.01 -9.13 5.39
C ASN A 31 -34.83 -8.31 6.68
N ALA A 32 -33.70 -8.45 7.38
CA ALA A 32 -33.48 -7.83 8.68
C ALA A 32 -33.56 -6.29 8.63
N HIS A 33 -33.07 -5.70 7.54
CA HIS A 33 -33.00 -4.25 7.38
C HIS A 33 -34.29 -3.60 6.84
N LEU A 34 -35.35 -4.37 6.54
CA LEU A 34 -36.61 -3.81 6.04
C LEU A 34 -37.40 -3.06 7.12
N PHE A 35 -37.11 -3.34 8.41
CA PHE A 35 -37.82 -2.79 9.56
C PHE A 35 -36.89 -2.05 10.53
N GLU A 36 -35.62 -1.87 10.16
CA GLU A 36 -34.66 -1.11 10.97
C GLU A 36 -34.90 0.39 10.79
N ASP A 37 -35.32 1.04 11.87
CA ASP A 37 -35.41 2.50 11.94
C ASP A 37 -34.08 3.05 12.48
N SER A 38 -33.24 3.53 11.57
CA SER A 38 -31.93 4.13 11.85
C SER A 38 -31.80 5.42 11.05
N ASP A 39 -30.93 6.34 11.46
CA ASP A 39 -30.67 7.58 10.71
C ASP A 39 -29.71 7.37 9.51
N SER A 40 -29.81 6.23 8.83
CA SER A 40 -29.01 5.93 7.64
C SER A 40 -29.75 6.33 6.36
N GLU A 41 -29.01 6.74 5.32
CA GLU A 41 -29.57 7.02 3.99
C GLU A 41 -30.36 5.82 3.43
N LYS A 42 -29.95 4.60 3.78
CA LYS A 42 -30.66 3.35 3.50
C LYS A 42 -32.07 3.34 4.12
N SER A 43 -32.16 3.58 5.43
CA SER A 43 -33.44 3.61 6.15
C SER A 43 -34.33 4.75 5.65
N LYS A 44 -33.77 5.92 5.33
CA LYS A 44 -34.52 7.03 4.71
C LYS A 44 -35.13 6.63 3.36
N ARG A 45 -34.37 5.96 2.49
CA ARG A 45 -34.87 5.47 1.19
C ARG A 45 -35.98 4.42 1.37
N ILE A 46 -35.81 3.46 2.29
CA ILE A 46 -36.82 2.43 2.60
C ILE A 46 -38.11 3.08 3.13
N ASN A 47 -38.00 4.02 4.06
CA ASN A 47 -39.15 4.74 4.61
C ASN A 47 -39.89 5.55 3.53
N ALA A 48 -39.17 6.17 2.59
CA ALA A 48 -39.79 6.86 1.45
C ALA A 48 -40.56 5.91 0.52
N ILE A 49 -40.05 4.69 0.30
CA ILE A 49 -40.75 3.65 -0.48
C ILE A 49 -42.02 3.20 0.25
N HIS A 50 -41.94 2.97 1.57
CA HIS A 50 -43.10 2.60 2.40
C HIS A 50 -44.17 3.70 2.43
N LYS A 51 -43.78 4.98 2.54
CA LYS A 51 -44.71 6.13 2.48
C LYS A 51 -45.47 6.20 1.15
N ALA A 52 -44.89 5.69 0.07
CA ALA A 52 -45.57 5.57 -1.23
C ALA A 52 -46.48 4.33 -1.34
N GLY A 53 -46.67 3.56 -0.26
CA GLY A 53 -47.46 2.32 -0.25
C GLY A 53 -46.78 1.12 -0.92
N LEU A 54 -45.49 1.23 -1.24
CA LEU A 54 -44.71 0.21 -1.94
C LEU A 54 -43.74 -0.48 -0.97
N LYS A 55 -43.10 -1.56 -1.43
CA LYS A 55 -42.03 -2.27 -0.69
C LYS A 55 -40.77 -2.34 -1.54
N PRO A 56 -39.56 -2.19 -0.96
CA PRO A 56 -38.32 -2.38 -1.68
C PRO A 56 -38.26 -3.76 -2.34
N ILE A 57 -37.75 -3.83 -3.56
CA ILE A 57 -37.49 -5.10 -4.24
C ILE A 57 -36.15 -5.63 -3.73
N VAL A 58 -36.17 -6.81 -3.09
CA VAL A 58 -34.96 -7.48 -2.60
C VAL A 58 -34.65 -8.69 -3.47
N ARG A 59 -33.42 -8.77 -4.01
CA ARG A 59 -32.98 -9.89 -4.86
C ARG A 59 -31.62 -10.40 -4.41
N VAL A 60 -31.44 -11.73 -4.45
CA VAL A 60 -30.14 -12.37 -4.28
C VAL A 60 -29.48 -12.41 -5.65
N ILE A 61 -28.28 -11.85 -5.77
CA ILE A 61 -27.55 -11.71 -7.04
C ILE A 61 -26.37 -12.67 -7.15
N ALA A 62 -25.89 -13.20 -6.02
CA ALA A 62 -24.89 -14.26 -5.97
C ALA A 62 -25.15 -15.16 -4.76
N ARG A 63 -25.05 -16.49 -4.92
CA ARG A 63 -25.40 -17.49 -3.89
C ARG A 63 -24.38 -18.62 -3.80
N ASN A 64 -24.47 -19.41 -2.74
CA ASN A 64 -23.59 -20.55 -2.46
C ASN A 64 -22.11 -20.16 -2.25
N LEU A 65 -21.88 -18.99 -1.66
CA LEU A 65 -20.56 -18.41 -1.50
C LEU A 65 -19.95 -18.77 -0.14
N SER A 66 -18.62 -18.85 -0.10
CA SER A 66 -17.91 -18.72 1.17
C SER A 66 -18.11 -17.31 1.74
N GLU A 67 -17.81 -17.12 3.02
CA GLU A 67 -17.87 -15.77 3.60
C GLU A 67 -16.89 -14.81 2.92
N HIS A 68 -15.70 -15.32 2.58
CA HIS A 68 -14.67 -14.58 1.87
C HIS A 68 -15.17 -14.10 0.50
N ASP A 69 -15.73 -15.00 -0.32
CA ASP A 69 -16.19 -14.66 -1.67
C ASP A 69 -17.37 -13.68 -1.61
N ALA A 70 -18.30 -13.88 -0.67
CA ALA A 70 -19.43 -12.98 -0.51
C ALA A 70 -18.99 -11.57 -0.07
N LEU A 71 -17.97 -11.45 0.79
CA LEU A 71 -17.36 -10.18 1.13
C LEU A 71 -16.68 -9.53 -0.09
N LEU A 72 -15.96 -10.32 -0.90
CA LEU A 72 -15.26 -9.81 -2.07
C LEU A 72 -16.24 -9.30 -3.15
N VAL A 73 -17.33 -10.02 -3.40
CA VAL A 73 -18.39 -9.61 -4.33
C VAL A 73 -19.07 -8.33 -3.86
N GLU A 74 -19.46 -8.26 -2.58
CA GLU A 74 -20.04 -7.04 -1.99
C GLU A 74 -19.09 -5.85 -2.16
N LYS A 75 -17.81 -6.00 -1.81
CA LYS A 75 -16.80 -4.94 -1.94
C LYS A 75 -16.60 -4.49 -3.39
N THR A 76 -16.64 -5.42 -4.35
CA THR A 76 -16.52 -5.11 -5.78
C THR A 76 -17.66 -4.20 -6.25
N LEU A 77 -18.90 -4.51 -5.84
CA LEU A 77 -20.08 -3.71 -6.18
C LEU A 77 -20.02 -2.32 -5.55
N LEU A 78 -19.60 -2.25 -4.28
CA LEU A 78 -19.39 -0.96 -3.61
C LEU A 78 -18.28 -0.14 -4.27
N TRP A 79 -17.19 -0.77 -4.70
CA TRP A 79 -16.14 -0.07 -5.42
C TRP A 79 -16.62 0.48 -6.76
N LYS A 80 -17.40 -0.29 -7.53
CA LYS A 80 -17.88 0.13 -8.85
C LYS A 80 -18.99 1.19 -8.78
N LEU A 81 -19.94 1.03 -7.84
CA LEU A 81 -21.19 1.79 -7.80
C LEU A 81 -21.29 2.78 -6.62
N GLY A 82 -20.36 2.73 -5.67
CA GLY A 82 -20.50 3.33 -4.33
C GLY A 82 -20.86 4.82 -4.24
N ARG A 83 -20.70 5.62 -5.31
CA ARG A 83 -21.17 7.01 -5.35
C ARG A 83 -22.71 7.13 -5.44
N GLN A 84 -23.39 6.05 -5.83
CA GLN A 84 -24.85 5.98 -6.04
C GLN A 84 -25.56 5.15 -4.94
N LEU A 85 -24.80 4.57 -4.02
CA LEU A 85 -25.32 3.63 -3.01
C LEU A 85 -25.40 4.27 -1.63
N THR A 86 -26.34 3.80 -0.81
CA THR A 86 -26.52 4.25 0.57
C THR A 86 -25.66 3.48 1.58
N ASN A 87 -24.70 2.66 1.10
CA ASN A 87 -23.86 1.80 1.93
C ASN A 87 -22.81 2.61 2.72
N ILE A 88 -22.66 2.31 4.01
CA ILE A 88 -21.49 2.72 4.80
C ILE A 88 -20.46 1.58 4.66
N SER A 89 -19.37 1.82 3.91
CA SER A 89 -18.38 0.77 3.63
C SER A 89 -17.45 0.53 4.83
N SER A 90 -17.30 -0.74 5.24
CA SER A 90 -16.31 -1.20 6.22
C SER A 90 -14.88 -1.29 5.64
N GLY A 91 -13.84 -1.31 6.47
CA GLY A 91 -12.43 -1.27 6.02
C GLY A 91 -11.84 -2.57 5.44
N HIS A 92 -12.51 -3.71 5.58
CA HIS A 92 -11.97 -5.01 5.13
C HIS A 92 -11.77 -5.08 3.61
N TYR A 93 -10.60 -5.58 3.17
CA TYR A 93 -10.16 -5.70 1.77
C TYR A 93 -10.00 -4.38 1.00
N SER A 94 -10.07 -3.22 1.66
CA SER A 94 -9.89 -1.91 1.01
C SER A 94 -8.59 -1.81 0.19
N GLN A 95 -7.52 -2.42 0.66
CA GLN A 95 -6.22 -2.50 -0.02
C GLN A 95 -6.20 -3.35 -1.31
N ASN A 96 -7.20 -4.22 -1.51
CA ASN A 96 -7.31 -5.04 -2.73
C ASN A 96 -7.99 -4.28 -3.87
N PHE A 97 -8.56 -3.11 -3.62
CA PHE A 97 -9.28 -2.32 -4.61
C PHE A 97 -8.58 -0.98 -4.84
N ARG A 98 -8.50 -0.56 -6.10
CA ARG A 98 -7.90 0.72 -6.50
C ARG A 98 -8.63 1.86 -5.80
N ARG A 99 -7.95 2.94 -5.44
CA ARG A 99 -8.64 4.13 -4.92
C ARG A 99 -9.54 4.76 -5.99
N HIS A 100 -10.68 5.33 -5.60
CA HIS A 100 -11.53 6.04 -6.56
C HIS A 100 -10.79 7.22 -7.19
N ASN A 101 -11.16 7.53 -8.44
CA ASN A 101 -10.59 8.62 -9.23
C ASN A 101 -9.08 8.49 -9.57
N THR A 102 -8.46 7.32 -9.39
CA THR A 102 -7.06 7.08 -9.78
C THR A 102 -6.90 6.21 -11.03
N LEU A 103 -7.95 6.03 -11.84
CA LEU A 103 -7.88 5.25 -13.09
C LEU A 103 -7.07 5.94 -14.20
N HIS A 104 -6.81 7.24 -14.07
CA HIS A 104 -6.00 8.02 -15.02
C HIS A 104 -4.49 7.83 -14.82
N ALA A 105 -4.08 7.11 -13.77
CA ALA A 105 -2.68 6.90 -13.41
C ALA A 105 -2.41 5.40 -13.22
N GLU A 106 -1.23 4.95 -13.61
CA GLU A 106 -0.77 3.61 -13.29
C GLU A 106 -0.24 3.57 -11.85
N LEU A 107 -0.57 2.52 -11.11
CA LEU A 107 -0.28 2.37 -9.68
C LEU A 107 0.47 1.07 -9.39
N SER A 108 1.49 1.18 -8.56
CA SER A 108 2.23 0.04 -8.02
C SER A 108 1.33 -0.86 -7.17
N GLY A 109 1.44 -2.17 -7.38
CA GLY A 109 0.58 -3.18 -6.77
C GLY A 109 -0.80 -3.35 -7.44
N PHE A 110 -1.13 -2.54 -8.45
CA PHE A 110 -2.36 -2.70 -9.25
C PHE A 110 -2.08 -2.89 -10.73
N ASP A 111 -1.29 -2.01 -11.35
CA ASP A 111 -0.91 -2.11 -12.77
C ASP A 111 0.47 -2.72 -12.97
N PHE A 112 1.35 -2.52 -11.99
CA PHE A 112 2.72 -3.04 -11.98
C PHE A 112 3.02 -3.78 -10.69
N GLU A 113 3.70 -4.92 -10.78
CA GLU A 113 4.18 -5.64 -9.59
C GLU A 113 5.27 -4.86 -8.84
N LYS A 114 6.02 -4.02 -9.54
CA LYS A 114 7.16 -3.24 -9.02
C LYS A 114 6.74 -1.78 -8.81
N GLY A 115 7.24 -1.16 -7.75
CA GLY A 115 6.96 0.24 -7.43
C GLY A 115 8.17 1.15 -7.41
N ILE A 116 7.91 2.46 -7.42
CA ILE A 116 8.90 3.50 -7.16
C ILE A 116 8.62 4.07 -5.77
N TYR A 117 9.58 3.93 -4.88
CA TYR A 117 9.43 4.27 -3.47
C TYR A 117 10.46 5.30 -3.04
N TYR A 118 10.01 6.27 -2.26
CA TYR A 118 10.89 7.05 -1.40
C TYR A 118 11.43 6.15 -0.29
N TYR A 119 12.74 6.20 -0.07
CA TYR A 119 13.40 5.53 1.05
C TYR A 119 14.17 6.53 1.90
N ASN A 120 13.85 6.61 3.19
CA ASN A 120 14.60 7.45 4.12
C ASN A 120 15.83 6.69 4.61
N VAL A 121 17.02 7.21 4.29
CA VAL A 121 18.31 6.58 4.65
C VAL A 121 18.45 6.35 6.15
N GLY A 122 17.89 7.24 6.98
CA GLY A 122 17.94 7.09 8.44
C GLY A 122 19.35 7.17 9.03
N ASP A 123 20.21 7.97 8.40
CA ASP A 123 21.61 8.18 8.77
C ASP A 123 21.77 8.56 10.26
N GLY A 124 22.67 7.86 10.94
CA GLY A 124 22.84 7.93 12.38
C GLY A 124 23.84 6.89 12.91
N PRO A 125 23.72 6.48 14.19
CA PRO A 125 24.67 5.53 14.80
C PRO A 125 24.62 4.12 14.21
N THR A 126 23.47 3.70 13.67
CA THR A 126 23.26 2.34 13.16
C THR A 126 23.44 2.22 11.65
N ARG A 127 23.36 3.33 10.91
CA ARG A 127 23.25 3.35 9.45
C ARG A 127 23.94 4.57 8.89
N CYS A 128 24.58 4.43 7.74
CA CYS A 128 25.06 5.57 6.97
C CYS A 128 24.92 5.31 5.47
N TRP A 129 24.88 6.40 4.70
CA TRP A 129 24.76 6.33 3.24
C TRP A 129 25.95 5.62 2.59
N GLU A 130 27.15 5.82 3.13
CA GLU A 130 28.40 5.30 2.59
C GLU A 130 28.41 3.77 2.61
N ASP A 131 28.05 3.15 3.74
CA ASP A 131 27.96 1.70 3.86
C ASP A 131 26.92 1.12 2.87
N TYR A 132 25.79 1.81 2.69
CA TYR A 132 24.75 1.38 1.75
C TYR A 132 25.23 1.34 0.32
N VAL A 133 25.98 2.35 -0.12
CA VAL A 133 26.55 2.40 -1.47
C VAL A 133 27.66 1.37 -1.62
N GLN A 134 28.60 1.35 -0.68
CA GLN A 134 29.78 0.48 -0.74
C GLN A 134 29.41 -1.01 -0.79
N PHE A 135 28.43 -1.42 0.02
CA PHE A 135 28.08 -2.83 0.15
C PHE A 135 26.78 -3.20 -0.58
N GLY A 136 26.05 -2.24 -1.15
CA GLY A 136 24.87 -2.51 -1.98
C GLY A 136 23.66 -3.01 -1.18
N PHE A 137 23.25 -2.25 -0.16
CA PHE A 137 22.06 -2.58 0.63
C PHE A 137 21.35 -1.33 1.17
N ILE A 138 20.15 -1.52 1.70
CA ILE A 138 19.44 -0.56 2.54
C ILE A 138 18.91 -1.24 3.80
N SER A 139 18.69 -0.50 4.89
CA SER A 139 18.17 -1.08 6.13
C SER A 139 17.25 -0.16 6.95
N ALA A 140 16.40 -0.78 7.76
CA ALA A 140 15.77 -0.13 8.89
C ALA A 140 15.37 -1.17 9.94
N GLY A 141 15.34 -0.75 11.20
CA GLY A 141 15.00 -1.59 12.35
C GLY A 141 14.73 -0.75 13.57
N GLN A 142 14.99 -1.30 14.76
CA GLN A 142 14.80 -0.70 16.08
C GLN A 142 13.33 -0.55 16.54
N ALA A 143 12.36 -0.85 15.69
CA ALA A 143 10.96 -1.00 16.04
C ALA A 143 10.22 -1.80 14.96
N THR A 144 9.14 -2.48 15.35
CA THR A 144 8.30 -3.28 14.46
C THR A 144 7.81 -2.50 13.25
N ARG A 145 7.38 -1.24 13.42
CA ARG A 145 6.95 -0.37 12.30
C ARG A 145 8.03 -0.15 11.23
N PHE A 146 9.30 -0.14 11.61
CA PHE A 146 10.42 0.08 10.69
C PHE A 146 10.80 -1.22 9.96
N ARG A 147 10.79 -2.35 10.68
CA ARG A 147 10.84 -3.69 10.09
C ARG A 147 9.74 -3.86 9.05
N ASP A 148 8.49 -3.58 9.41
CA ASP A 148 7.33 -3.82 8.55
C ASP A 148 7.39 -2.95 7.28
N ALA A 149 7.95 -1.74 7.38
CA ALA A 149 8.22 -0.90 6.22
C ALA A 149 9.24 -1.54 5.26
N MET A 150 10.31 -2.15 5.79
CA MET A 150 11.33 -2.85 4.99
C MET A 150 10.78 -4.12 4.34
N LEU A 151 9.99 -4.90 5.07
CA LEU A 151 9.32 -6.10 4.55
C LEU A 151 8.34 -5.81 3.42
N GLY A 152 7.90 -4.56 3.30
CA GLY A 152 7.04 -4.12 2.22
C GLY A 152 7.71 -4.07 0.84
N PHE A 153 9.04 -3.97 0.77
CA PHE A 153 9.78 -3.94 -0.50
C PHE A 153 9.78 -5.31 -1.18
N GLN A 154 9.64 -5.29 -2.50
CA GLN A 154 9.70 -6.44 -3.38
C GLN A 154 10.94 -6.40 -4.29
N PRO A 155 11.51 -7.55 -4.67
CA PRO A 155 12.53 -7.60 -5.71
C PRO A 155 12.02 -6.93 -6.99
N GLY A 156 12.84 -6.03 -7.56
CA GLY A 156 12.49 -5.22 -8.72
C GLY A 156 11.99 -3.81 -8.38
N ASP A 157 11.57 -3.55 -7.15
CA ASP A 157 11.20 -2.19 -6.71
C ASP A 157 12.37 -1.22 -6.88
N ILE A 158 12.03 0.02 -7.23
CA ILE A 158 12.97 1.13 -7.30
C ILE A 158 12.87 1.98 -6.03
N VAL A 159 14.01 2.32 -5.45
CA VAL A 159 14.13 3.17 -4.28
C VAL A 159 14.84 4.48 -4.62
N ALA A 160 14.19 5.60 -4.31
CA ALA A 160 14.80 6.92 -4.30
C ALA A 160 15.26 7.22 -2.87
N ALA A 161 16.56 7.09 -2.62
CA ALA A 161 17.16 7.27 -1.31
C ALA A 161 17.27 8.75 -0.97
N TYR A 162 16.65 9.14 0.13
CA TYR A 162 16.67 10.50 0.65
C TYR A 162 17.45 10.57 1.96
N LEU A 163 18.47 11.43 1.97
CA LEU A 163 19.30 11.72 3.13
C LEU A 163 18.83 13.02 3.79
N LYS A 164 18.34 12.89 5.02
CA LYS A 164 17.79 14.02 5.79
C LYS A 164 18.79 15.18 5.88
N ARG A 165 18.31 16.41 5.64
CA ARG A 165 19.09 17.68 5.57
C ARG A 165 20.02 17.83 4.36
N HIS A 166 20.12 16.83 3.49
CA HIS A 166 20.92 16.89 2.27
C HIS A 166 20.04 16.90 1.03
N GLY A 167 19.26 15.85 0.80
CA GLY A 167 18.48 15.67 -0.43
C GLY A 167 18.43 14.22 -0.88
N PHE A 168 18.06 14.00 -2.13
CA PHE A 168 18.13 12.67 -2.74
C PHE A 168 19.57 12.33 -3.12
N VAL A 169 20.04 11.17 -2.68
CA VAL A 169 21.45 10.74 -2.82
C VAL A 169 21.63 9.55 -3.75
N GLY A 170 20.56 8.86 -4.12
CA GLY A 170 20.68 7.78 -5.09
C GLY A 170 19.36 7.14 -5.48
N ILE A 171 19.42 6.41 -6.58
CA ILE A 171 18.35 5.58 -7.13
C ILE A 171 18.88 4.14 -7.18
N GLY A 172 18.17 3.22 -6.55
CA GLY A 172 18.56 1.81 -6.49
C GLY A 172 17.40 0.88 -6.82
N ARG A 173 17.71 -0.36 -7.16
CA ARG A 173 16.75 -1.45 -7.39
C ARG A 173 16.92 -2.52 -6.32
N ILE A 174 15.82 -2.91 -5.68
CA ILE A 174 15.81 -4.00 -4.72
C ILE A 174 16.07 -5.32 -5.46
N LYS A 175 17.10 -6.07 -5.04
CA LYS A 175 17.45 -7.38 -5.60
C LYS A 175 16.92 -8.52 -4.76
N GLN A 176 16.89 -8.34 -3.45
CA GLN A 176 16.41 -9.35 -2.51
C GLN A 176 15.56 -8.70 -1.44
N ARG A 177 14.50 -9.42 -1.02
CA ARG A 177 13.62 -8.99 0.07
C ARG A 177 14.42 -8.77 1.35
N ALA A 178 13.91 -7.87 2.19
CA ALA A 178 14.51 -7.59 3.47
C ALA A 178 14.54 -8.83 4.37
N LYS A 179 15.69 -9.11 4.99
CA LYS A 179 15.88 -10.17 6.00
C LYS A 179 16.51 -9.59 7.26
N PRO A 180 16.37 -10.26 8.42
CA PRO A 180 17.14 -9.89 9.61
C PRO A 180 18.63 -9.79 9.31
N VAL A 181 19.30 -8.76 9.81
CA VAL A 181 20.71 -8.45 9.48
C VAL A 181 21.68 -9.64 9.65
N ARG A 182 21.45 -10.49 10.66
CA ARG A 182 22.25 -11.70 10.93
C ARG A 182 22.17 -12.78 9.84
N GLU A 183 21.14 -12.73 9.00
CA GLU A 183 20.89 -13.68 7.91
C GLU A 183 21.39 -13.14 6.56
N VAL A 184 21.93 -11.92 6.53
CA VAL A 184 22.37 -11.27 5.29
C VAL A 184 23.84 -11.52 5.04
N THR A 185 24.14 -11.92 3.81
CA THR A 185 25.51 -12.08 3.30
C THR A 185 25.68 -11.22 2.05
N ILE A 186 26.89 -10.67 1.89
CA ILE A 186 27.30 -9.86 0.74
C ILE A 186 28.59 -10.48 0.22
N ASN A 187 28.59 -10.89 -1.06
CA ASN A 187 29.69 -11.63 -1.69
C ASN A 187 30.14 -12.86 -0.90
N GLY A 188 29.18 -13.59 -0.30
CA GLY A 188 29.43 -14.80 0.50
C GLY A 188 29.90 -14.56 1.94
N LEU A 189 30.17 -13.31 2.34
CA LEU A 189 30.56 -12.95 3.71
C LEU A 189 29.36 -12.37 4.47
N PRO A 190 29.08 -12.78 5.73
CA PRO A 190 28.04 -12.16 6.55
C PRO A 190 28.22 -10.65 6.65
N LEU A 191 27.14 -9.89 6.49
CA LEU A 191 27.17 -8.41 6.44
C LEU A 191 27.86 -7.81 7.68
N LEU A 192 27.58 -8.33 8.87
CA LEU A 192 28.18 -7.84 10.12
C LEU A 192 29.68 -8.16 10.28
N LYS A 193 30.29 -8.90 9.34
CA LYS A 193 31.74 -9.14 9.30
C LYS A 193 32.50 -8.20 8.36
N HIS A 194 31.80 -7.36 7.59
CA HIS A 194 32.44 -6.32 6.80
C HIS A 194 32.85 -5.14 7.69
N GLU A 195 33.85 -4.37 7.26
CA GLU A 195 34.28 -3.14 7.93
C GLU A 195 33.27 -2.02 7.68
N LEU A 196 32.19 -2.01 8.46
CA LEU A 196 31.13 -1.00 8.38
C LEU A 196 31.55 0.29 9.09
N SER A 197 31.28 1.43 8.46
CA SER A 197 31.45 2.76 9.07
C SER A 197 30.49 2.99 10.25
N ARG A 198 29.39 2.22 10.33
CA ARG A 198 28.42 2.24 11.42
C ARG A 198 28.23 0.84 12.02
N PRO A 199 29.03 0.44 13.02
CA PRO A 199 28.89 -0.88 13.65
C PRO A 199 27.58 -1.06 14.43
N GLY A 200 26.85 0.02 14.73
CA GLY A 200 25.53 -0.02 15.36
C GLY A 200 24.47 -0.77 14.55
N LEU A 201 24.74 -1.16 13.30
CA LEU A 201 23.88 -2.04 12.51
C LEU A 201 23.60 -3.39 13.22
N ALA A 202 24.53 -3.85 14.07
CA ALA A 202 24.39 -5.08 14.86
C ALA A 202 23.49 -4.93 16.10
N SER A 203 22.98 -3.74 16.41
CA SER A 203 22.12 -3.54 17.58
C SER A 203 20.83 -4.37 17.50
N ASN A 204 20.45 -4.99 18.63
CA ASN A 204 19.27 -5.85 18.77
C ASN A 204 19.23 -7.06 17.82
N VAL A 205 20.39 -7.56 17.38
CA VAL A 205 20.52 -8.62 16.36
C VAL A 205 19.68 -9.87 16.62
N ASP A 206 19.48 -10.25 17.88
CA ASP A 206 18.74 -11.45 18.27
C ASP A 206 17.21 -11.25 18.28
N SER A 207 16.72 -10.02 18.13
CA SER A 207 15.30 -9.69 18.17
C SER A 207 14.71 -9.57 16.76
N ASN A 208 13.79 -10.46 16.40
CA ASN A 208 13.04 -10.35 15.13
C ASN A 208 12.11 -9.13 15.05
N GLU A 209 11.87 -8.44 16.17
CA GLU A 209 11.03 -7.25 16.23
C GLU A 209 11.82 -5.96 16.08
N THR A 210 13.06 -5.94 16.57
CA THR A 210 13.86 -4.71 16.72
C THR A 210 15.22 -4.75 16.06
N CYS A 211 15.70 -5.89 15.53
CA CYS A 211 16.90 -5.92 14.70
C CYS A 211 16.73 -5.09 13.41
N GLU A 212 17.85 -4.76 12.78
CA GLU A 212 17.84 -4.21 11.43
C GLU A 212 17.38 -5.27 10.43
N TYR A 213 16.45 -4.88 9.56
CA TYR A 213 16.09 -5.64 8.38
C TYR A 213 16.75 -5.01 7.17
N VAL A 214 17.47 -5.84 6.42
CA VAL A 214 18.36 -5.43 5.34
C VAL A 214 17.86 -5.98 4.02
N ALA A 215 17.62 -5.11 3.04
CA ALA A 215 17.34 -5.49 1.66
C ALA A 215 18.59 -5.24 0.80
N ILE A 216 18.94 -6.22 -0.03
CA ILE A 216 20.04 -6.08 -0.99
C ILE A 216 19.57 -5.18 -2.13
N THR A 217 20.38 -4.18 -2.47
CA THR A 217 20.05 -3.12 -3.42
C THR A 217 21.17 -2.96 -4.43
N GLU A 218 20.81 -3.02 -5.70
CA GLU A 218 21.68 -2.63 -6.81
C GLU A 218 21.51 -1.12 -7.04
N TRP A 219 22.56 -0.34 -6.80
CA TRP A 219 22.52 1.10 -7.04
C TRP A 219 22.68 1.41 -8.53
N ILE A 220 21.71 2.13 -9.10
CA ILE A 220 21.69 2.54 -10.51
C ILE A 220 22.42 3.88 -10.68
N LYS A 221 22.14 4.82 -9.77
CA LYS A 221 22.80 6.12 -9.68
C LYS A 221 23.01 6.48 -8.22
N THR A 222 24.17 7.03 -7.90
CA THR A 222 24.52 7.51 -6.56
C THR A 222 25.32 8.78 -6.65
N VAL A 223 25.19 9.64 -5.64
CA VAL A 223 26.02 10.81 -5.43
C VAL A 223 26.47 10.86 -3.97
N ASN A 224 27.53 11.61 -3.69
CA ASN A 224 27.94 11.84 -2.31
C ASN A 224 26.99 12.80 -1.60
N ARG A 225 27.08 12.87 -0.26
CA ARG A 225 26.22 13.74 0.58
C ARG A 225 26.24 15.21 0.19
N SER A 226 27.39 15.70 -0.26
CA SER A 226 27.60 17.09 -0.71
C SER A 226 26.94 17.39 -2.05
N GLU A 227 26.67 16.35 -2.83
CA GLU A 227 26.11 16.41 -4.18
C GLU A 227 24.64 15.98 -4.21
N ALA A 228 24.03 15.80 -3.03
CA ALA A 228 22.65 15.41 -2.88
C ALA A 228 21.73 16.35 -3.67
N LYS A 229 20.81 15.76 -4.43
CA LYS A 229 19.89 16.48 -5.30
C LYS A 229 18.75 17.05 -4.48
N TRP A 230 18.70 18.38 -4.41
CA TRP A 230 17.66 19.10 -3.67
C TRP A 230 17.38 20.47 -4.27
N LYS A 231 16.10 20.86 -4.29
CA LYS A 231 15.66 22.20 -4.69
C LYS A 231 14.77 22.80 -3.60
N PRO A 232 15.19 23.88 -2.92
CA PRO A 232 14.36 24.54 -1.91
C PRO A 232 13.05 25.07 -2.49
N LYS A 233 11.98 25.08 -1.67
CA LYS A 233 10.64 25.63 -2.01
C LYS A 233 10.03 25.06 -3.31
N SER A 234 10.41 23.85 -3.69
CA SER A 234 9.99 23.15 -4.92
C SER A 234 8.70 22.36 -4.77
N GLY A 235 8.29 22.07 -3.54
CA GLY A 235 7.19 21.14 -3.27
C GLY A 235 7.56 19.66 -3.50
N LEU A 236 8.86 19.33 -3.55
CA LEU A 236 9.32 17.94 -3.58
C LEU A 236 8.83 17.18 -2.35
N TYR A 237 8.38 15.95 -2.59
CA TYR A 237 7.85 15.08 -1.55
C TYR A 237 8.97 14.64 -0.61
N THR A 238 8.73 14.79 0.68
CA THR A 238 9.61 14.26 1.73
C THR A 238 8.76 13.72 2.87
N THR A 239 9.27 12.71 3.57
CA THR A 239 8.59 12.11 4.71
C THR A 239 9.58 11.55 5.72
N THR A 240 9.13 11.42 6.97
CA THR A 240 9.86 10.74 8.04
C THR A 240 9.68 9.23 8.00
N HIS A 241 8.73 8.71 7.21
CA HIS A 241 8.55 7.28 7.02
C HIS A 241 9.78 6.66 6.32
N VAL A 242 10.10 5.42 6.69
CA VAL A 242 11.18 4.63 6.07
C VAL A 242 10.90 4.40 4.58
N ARG A 243 9.64 4.08 4.26
CA ARG A 243 9.17 3.79 2.90
C ARG A 243 7.88 4.55 2.62
N ALA A 244 7.77 5.15 1.45
CA ALA A 244 6.52 5.73 0.94
C ALA A 244 6.45 5.60 -0.59
N SER A 245 5.27 5.31 -1.15
CA SER A 245 5.08 5.28 -2.61
C SER A 245 5.21 6.68 -3.19
N LEU A 246 5.85 6.78 -4.36
CA LEU A 246 5.95 8.01 -5.15
C LEU A 246 4.92 8.10 -6.29
N ASP A 247 4.00 7.14 -6.41
CA ASP A 247 3.00 7.08 -7.50
C ASP A 247 2.18 8.38 -7.62
N SER A 248 1.82 8.98 -6.49
CA SER A 248 1.06 10.24 -6.44
C SER A 248 1.95 11.49 -6.33
N GLN A 249 3.25 11.37 -6.63
CA GLN A 249 4.24 12.44 -6.48
C GLN A 249 4.91 12.79 -7.83
N PRO A 250 4.15 13.17 -8.88
CA PRO A 250 4.68 13.37 -10.23
C PRO A 250 5.81 14.42 -10.29
N LYS A 251 5.69 15.51 -9.52
CA LYS A 251 6.75 16.54 -9.42
C LYS A 251 8.07 15.99 -8.87
N THR A 252 8.00 15.02 -7.97
CA THR A 252 9.20 14.40 -7.37
C THR A 252 9.81 13.41 -8.34
N ILE A 253 8.98 12.63 -9.04
CA ILE A 253 9.44 11.72 -10.11
C ILE A 253 10.18 12.51 -11.20
N GLU A 254 9.56 13.54 -11.76
CA GLU A 254 10.15 14.37 -12.82
C GLU A 254 11.50 14.99 -12.38
N PHE A 255 11.57 15.48 -11.14
CA PHE A 255 12.80 16.01 -10.57
C PHE A 255 13.90 14.94 -10.48
N LEU A 256 13.57 13.74 -10.01
CA LEU A 256 14.53 12.64 -9.89
C LEU A 256 15.02 12.18 -11.26
N GLU A 257 14.11 12.04 -12.23
CA GLU A 257 14.44 11.67 -13.61
C GLU A 257 15.41 12.69 -14.24
N SER A 258 15.13 13.98 -14.08
CA SER A 258 15.99 15.05 -14.57
C SER A 258 17.36 15.09 -13.87
N GLU A 259 17.41 15.06 -12.54
CA GLU A 259 18.65 15.24 -11.78
C GLU A 259 19.59 14.03 -11.80
N PHE A 260 19.04 12.82 -11.98
CA PHE A 260 19.81 11.59 -12.10
C PHE A 260 19.97 11.11 -13.54
N GLY A 261 19.29 11.73 -14.50
CA GLY A 261 19.35 11.39 -15.93
C GLY A 261 18.85 9.97 -16.20
N ILE A 262 17.67 9.63 -15.70
CA ILE A 262 17.06 8.29 -15.81
C ILE A 262 15.57 8.39 -16.16
N ASP A 263 15.02 7.31 -16.69
CA ASP A 263 13.57 7.11 -16.82
C ASP A 263 13.14 6.11 -15.74
N LEU A 264 12.46 6.58 -14.69
CA LEU A 264 12.07 5.75 -13.57
C LEU A 264 10.95 4.77 -13.96
N LYS A 265 10.09 5.14 -14.92
CA LYS A 265 9.01 4.28 -15.39
C LYS A 265 9.56 3.10 -16.19
N ALA A 266 10.53 3.34 -17.06
CA ALA A 266 11.22 2.28 -17.79
C ALA A 266 11.95 1.28 -16.86
N LEU A 267 12.34 1.71 -15.65
CA LEU A 267 13.00 0.84 -14.68
C LEU A 267 12.07 -0.11 -13.93
N VAL A 268 10.76 0.19 -13.90
CA VAL A 268 9.72 -0.64 -13.26
C VAL A 268 8.83 -1.42 -14.23
N ALA A 269 8.90 -1.11 -15.54
CA ALA A 269 8.35 -1.95 -16.60
C ALA A 269 8.89 -3.40 -16.53
#